data_AF-A0ABC9SCN2-F1
#
_entry.id   AF-A0ABC9SCN2-F1
#
_cell.length_a   1.000
_cell.length_b   1.000
_cell.length_c   1.000
_cell.angle_alpha   90.00
_cell.angle_beta   90.00
_cell.angle_gamma   90.00
#
_symmetry.space_group_name_H-M   'P 1'
#
loop_
_entity.id
_entity.type
_entity.pdbx_description
1 polymer ?
#
loop_
_entity_poly.entity_id
_entity_poly.type
_entity_poly.pdbx_seq_one_letter_code
_entity_poly.pdbx_strand_id
1 'polypeptide(L)' 'MSSRGRIPAARTGDIGTIFALIVILILLTFGFGFPILYFLFGKKFSVSKAYSF' A
#
# COMPACT_ATOMS: atom_id res chain seq x y z
N MET A 1 -44.66 3.97 20.19
CA MET A 1 -43.63 3.83 19.14
C MET A 1 -42.25 3.97 19.79
N SER A 2 -41.58 2.86 20.10
CA SER A 2 -40.26 2.87 20.73
C SER A 2 -39.19 2.72 19.65
N SER A 3 -38.48 3.81 19.37
CA SER A 3 -37.26 3.84 18.55
C SER A 3 -36.14 3.14 19.31
N ARG A 4 -36.18 1.80 19.37
CA ARG A 4 -35.04 1.00 19.85
C ARG A 4 -33.93 1.12 18.82
N GLY A 5 -32.84 1.75 19.25
CA GLY A 5 -31.73 2.19 18.42
C GLY A 5 -31.26 1.15 17.41
N ARG A 6 -31.41 1.49 16.12
CA ARG A 6 -30.48 1.00 15.10
C ARG A 6 -29.12 1.60 15.44
N ILE A 7 -28.28 0.83 16.13
CA ILE A 7 -26.84 1.09 16.13
C ILE A 7 -26.45 1.10 14.65
N PRO A 8 -25.90 2.22 14.13
CA PRO A 8 -25.68 2.34 12.70
C PRO A 8 -24.70 1.24 12.28
N ALA A 9 -25.18 0.33 11.43
CA ALA A 9 -24.37 -0.69 10.75
C ALA A 9 -23.23 -0.08 9.91
N ALA A 10 -23.18 1.26 9.79
CA ALA A 10 -22.09 2.03 9.23
C ALA A 10 -20.73 1.75 9.91
N ARG A 11 -20.68 1.49 11.23
CA ARG A 11 -19.40 1.27 11.92
C ARG A 11 -18.67 -0.02 11.53
N THR A 12 -19.39 -1.03 11.05
CA THR A 12 -18.77 -2.28 10.56
C THR A 12 -18.17 -2.11 9.16
N GLY A 13 -18.68 -1.16 8.36
CA GLY A 13 -18.12 -0.81 7.06
C GLY A 13 -16.76 -0.11 7.17
N ASP A 14 -16.55 0.67 8.23
CA ASP A 14 -15.33 1.49 8.40
C ASP A 14 -14.05 0.64 8.48
N ILE A 15 -14.09 -0.48 9.19
CA ILE A 15 -12.92 -1.37 9.35
C ILE A 15 -12.55 -2.02 8.01
N GLY A 16 -13.54 -2.45 7.24
CA GLY A 16 -13.33 -3.04 5.91
C GLY A 16 -12.75 -2.03 4.92
N THR A 17 -13.25 -0.78 4.95
CA THR A 17 -12.72 0.31 4.13
C THR A 17 -11.28 0.66 4.51
N ILE A 18 -10.96 0.78 5.81
CA ILE A 18 -9.60 1.05 6.27
C ILE A 18 -8.64 -0.08 5.85
N PHE A 19 -9.04 -1.34 6.01
CA PHE A 19 -8.24 -2.48 5.61
C PHE A 19 -7.97 -2.49 4.09
N ALA A 20 -9.00 -2.22 3.28
CA ALA A 20 -8.85 -2.12 1.83
C ALA A 20 -7.87 -1.00 1.43
N LEU A 21 -7.94 0.17 2.07
CA LEU A 21 -7.01 1.27 1.83
C LEU A 21 -5.56 0.89 2.17
N ILE A 22 -5.34 0.19 3.29
CA ILE A 22 -4.00 -0.30 3.67
C ILE A 22 -3.47 -1.27 2.62
N VAL A 23 -4.30 -2.22 2.16
CA VAL A 23 -3.89 -3.20 1.14
C VAL A 23 -3.55 -2.50 -0.18
N ILE A 24 -4.36 -1.54 -0.61
CA ILE A 24 -4.09 -0.74 -1.82
C ILE A 24 -2.75 0.00 -1.67
N LEU A 25 -2.50 0.63 -0.53
CA LEU A 25 -1.25 1.35 -0.27
C LEU A 25 -0.03 0.41 -0.33
N ILE A 26 -0.13 -0.78 0.26
CA ILE A 26 0.92 -1.81 0.21
C ILE A 26 1.15 -2.23 -1.25
N LEU A 27 0.10 -2.56 -1.99
CA LEU A 27 0.21 -2.97 -3.40
C LEU A 27 0.82 -1.87 -4.27
N LEU A 28 0.48 -0.60 -4.04
CA LEU A 28 1.09 0.52 -4.76
C LEU A 28 2.57 0.70 -4.39
N THR A 29 2.89 0.60 -3.11
CA THR A 29 4.25 0.79 -2.60
C THR A 29 5.19 -0.32 -3.07
N PHE A 30 4.77 -1.58 -2.95
CA PHE A 30 5.60 -2.73 -3.32
C PHE A 30 5.49 -3.10 -4.81
N GLY A 31 4.33 -2.90 -5.44
CA GLY A 31 4.10 -3.23 -6.85
C GLY A 31 4.65 -2.19 -7.82
N PHE A 32 4.68 -0.91 -7.44
CA PHE A 32 5.19 0.16 -8.29
C PHE A 32 6.35 0.91 -7.65
N GLY A 33 6.19 1.35 -6.39
CA GLY A 33 7.22 2.13 -5.69
C GLY A 33 8.57 1.40 -5.63
N PHE A 34 8.59 0.17 -5.13
CA PHE A 34 9.82 -0.60 -4.97
C PHE A 34 10.51 -0.93 -6.31
N PRO A 35 9.83 -1.41 -7.37
CA PRO A 35 10.45 -1.60 -8.68
C PRO A 35 10.99 -0.31 -9.30
N ILE A 36 10.29 0.81 -9.14
CA ILE A 36 10.74 2.12 -9.63
C ILE A 36 11.99 2.57 -8.88
N LEU A 37 12.00 2.48 -7.54
CA LEU A 37 13.18 2.78 -6.73
C LEU A 37 14.35 1.87 -7.08
N TYR A 38 14.11 0.57 -7.26
CA TYR A 38 15.11 -0.40 -7.70
C TYR A 38 15.65 -0.07 -9.10
N PHE A 39 14.81 0.37 -10.03
CA PHE A 39 15.27 0.78 -11.36
C PHE A 39 16.09 2.07 -11.31
N LEU A 40 15.64 3.08 -10.57
CA LEU A 40 16.32 4.38 -10.46
C LEU A 40 17.66 4.29 -9.71
N PHE A 41 17.69 3.55 -8.60
CA PHE A 41 18.87 3.48 -7.71
C PHE A 41 19.66 2.18 -7.90
N GLY A 42 19.00 1.05 -8.10
CA GLY A 42 19.64 -0.26 -8.33
C GLY A 42 20.40 -0.35 -9.65
N LYS A 43 19.93 0.30 -10.75
CA LYS A 43 20.77 0.39 -11.97
C LYS A 43 22.04 1.20 -11.74
N LYS A 44 22.00 2.26 -10.90
CA LYS A 44 23.21 3.03 -10.59
C LYS A 44 24.24 2.19 -9.82
N PHE A 45 23.81 1.32 -8.91
CA PHE A 45 24.71 0.37 -8.22
C PHE A 45 25.20 -0.78 -9.12
N SER A 46 24.40 -1.23 -10.08
CA SER A 46 24.80 -2.31 -10.98
C SER A 46 25.86 -1.88 -12.00
N VAL A 47 25.85 -0.61 -12.43
CA VAL A 47 26.89 -0.08 -13.33
C VAL A 47 28.21 0.10 -12.57
N SER A 48 28.20 0.60 -11.33
CA SER A 48 29.42 0.76 -10.53
C SER A 48 30.11 -0.56 -10.16
N LYS A 49 29.37 -1.67 -10.06
CA LYS A 49 29.97 -3.01 -9.87
C LYS A 49 30.52 -3.64 -11.16
N ALA A 50 30.04 -3.24 -12.33
CA ALA A 50 30.53 -3.77 -13.61
C ALA A 50 31.89 -3.16 -14.04
N TYR A 51 32.27 -2.01 -13.49
CA TYR A 51 33.54 -1.33 -13.77
C TYR A 51 34.61 -1.48 -12.67
N SER A 52 34.32 -2.24 -11.61
CA SER A 52 35.33 -2.62 -10.61
C SER A 52 35.97 -3.95 -11.03
N PHE A 53 36.73 -3.92 -12.13
CA PHE A 53 37.76 -4.92 -12.41
C PHE A 53 39.02 -4.59 -11.63
#